data_AF-A0A848HR77-F1
#
_entry.id   AF-A0A848HR77-F1
#
_cell.length_a   1.000
_cell.length_b   1.000
_cell.length_c   1.000
_cell.angle_alpha   90.00
_cell.angle_beta   90.00
_cell.angle_gamma   90.00
#
_symmetry.space_group_name_H-M   'P 1'
#
loop_
_entity.id
_entity.type
_entity.pdbx_description
1 polymer ?
#
loop_
_entity_poly.entity_id
_entity_poly.type
_entity_poly.pdbx_seq_one_letter_code
_entity_poly.pdbx_strand_id
1 'polypeptide(L)'
;MKGLLTAIRLIFGVAGQLLVEVARWLLADLRRLAIVVLIALCIWFHGQASSNRDLAQSRKAQAGRWYQTFRTQKAEMLKLVGLIREARREAANKDRENDARVQREWNAHLQEVTNDYRTDVVAARAELARRLRDASQRSSAGSAASGSGTAALSSLSTLSAGTVRPGETAIVDVADLGIGTDNTVTLEHLIDAWKRAAAIDVNGQR
;
A
#
# COMPACT_ATOMS: atom_id res chain seq x y z
N MET A 1 78.45 2.79 0.92
CA MET A 1 77.74 2.65 2.21
C MET A 1 78.59 2.95 3.45
N LYS A 2 79.86 2.50 3.55
CA LYS A 2 80.69 2.71 4.76
C LYS A 2 80.95 4.19 5.11
N GLY A 3 81.16 5.07 4.12
CA GLY A 3 81.45 6.49 4.34
C GLY A 3 80.28 7.33 4.91
N LEU A 4 79.03 6.95 4.63
CA LEU A 4 77.85 7.66 5.11
C LEU A 4 77.59 7.37 6.60
N LEU A 5 77.88 6.14 7.04
CA LEU A 5 77.80 5.74 8.46
C LEU A 5 78.88 6.44 9.31
N THR A 6 80.08 6.67 8.78
CA THR A 6 81.13 7.42 9.48
C THR A 6 80.79 8.91 9.58
N ALA A 7 80.27 9.52 8.52
CA ALA A 7 79.82 10.92 8.54
C ALA A 7 78.69 11.14 9.55
N ILE A 8 77.70 10.23 9.60
CA ILE A 8 76.62 10.27 10.60
C ILE A 8 77.19 10.18 12.01
N ARG A 9 78.10 9.22 12.29
CA ARG A 9 78.74 9.10 13.62
C ARG A 9 79.50 10.36 14.03
N LEU A 10 80.18 11.01 13.09
CA LEU A 10 80.97 12.20 13.35
C LEU A 10 80.06 13.42 13.64
N ILE A 11 78.98 13.56 12.88
CA ILE A 11 77.95 14.59 13.13
C ILE A 11 77.29 14.39 14.50
N PHE A 12 76.89 13.16 14.84
CA PHE A 12 76.33 12.86 16.16
C PHE A 12 77.34 13.04 17.29
N GLY A 13 78.62 12.74 17.06
CA GLY A 13 79.69 12.96 18.05
C GLY A 13 79.92 14.44 18.36
N VAL A 14 80.00 15.28 17.31
CA VAL A 14 80.17 16.74 17.46
C VAL A 14 78.91 17.37 18.07
N ALA A 15 77.72 16.97 17.62
CA ALA A 15 76.46 17.44 18.20
C ALA A 15 76.32 17.06 19.68
N GLY A 16 76.74 15.84 20.04
CA GLY A 16 76.75 15.37 21.42
C GLY A 16 77.72 16.14 22.32
N GLN A 17 78.92 16.47 21.82
CA GLN A 17 79.88 17.29 22.56
C GLN A 17 79.36 18.72 22.80
N LEU A 18 78.79 19.35 21.76
CA LEU A 18 78.17 20.67 21.88
C LEU A 18 77.01 20.67 22.89
N LEU A 19 76.19 19.63 22.91
CA LEU A 19 75.11 19.48 23.89
C LEU A 19 75.63 19.40 25.33
N VAL A 20 76.70 18.63 25.57
CA VAL A 20 77.29 18.50 26.91
C VAL A 20 77.91 19.82 27.37
N GLU A 21 78.55 20.55 26.46
CA GLU A 21 79.19 21.82 26.76
C GLU A 21 78.15 22.93 27.04
N VAL A 22 77.08 22.98 26.24
CA VAL A 22 75.92 23.84 26.47
C VAL A 22 75.24 23.51 27.80
N ALA A 23 75.08 22.22 28.14
CA ALA A 23 74.51 21.80 29.42
C ALA A 23 75.36 22.20 30.62
N ARG A 24 76.70 22.06 30.54
CA ARG A 24 77.60 22.55 31.60
C ARG A 24 77.54 24.06 31.74
N TRP A 25 77.52 24.80 30.63
CA TRP A 25 77.42 26.25 30.62
C TRP A 25 76.10 26.76 31.24
N LEU A 26 75.01 26.03 31.01
CA LEU A 26 73.68 26.28 31.58
C LEU A 26 73.63 26.00 33.09
N LEU A 27 74.24 24.90 33.54
CA LEU A 27 74.25 24.50 34.94
C LEU A 27 75.23 25.30 35.80
N ALA A 28 76.18 26.00 35.19
CA ALA A 28 77.14 26.85 35.89
C ALA A 28 76.50 28.10 36.55
N ASP A 29 75.31 28.52 36.11
CA ASP A 29 74.60 29.68 36.67
C ASP A 29 73.08 29.48 36.58
N LEU A 30 72.43 29.37 37.75
CA LEU A 30 70.97 29.23 37.89
C LEU A 30 70.19 30.33 37.16
N ARG A 31 70.74 31.54 37.01
CA ARG A 31 70.09 32.64 36.28
C ARG A 31 69.98 32.34 34.79
N ARG A 32 70.99 31.69 34.20
CA ARG A 32 70.98 31.31 32.77
C ARG A 32 69.94 30.24 32.49
N LEU A 33 69.82 29.28 33.39
CA LEU A 33 68.79 28.24 33.33
C LEU A 33 67.38 28.86 33.41
N ALA A 34 67.15 29.78 34.35
CA ALA A 34 65.88 30.48 34.46
C ALA A 34 65.50 31.26 33.18
N ILE A 35 66.47 31.95 32.57
CA ILE A 35 66.26 32.69 31.31
C ILE A 35 65.89 31.73 30.17
N VAL A 36 66.60 30.61 30.03
CA VAL A 36 66.31 29.62 28.96
C VAL A 36 64.94 28.96 29.17
N VAL A 37 64.58 28.64 30.41
CA VAL A 37 63.23 28.12 30.73
C VAL A 37 62.15 29.16 30.40
N LEU A 38 62.37 30.43 30.74
CA LEU A 38 61.44 31.51 30.41
C LEU A 38 61.27 31.68 28.90
N ILE A 39 62.37 31.65 28.13
CA ILE A 39 62.33 31.71 26.66
C ILE A 39 61.56 30.52 26.09
N ALA A 40 61.83 29.31 26.58
CA ALA A 40 61.12 28.10 26.14
C ALA A 40 59.62 28.18 26.44
N LEU A 41 59.24 28.68 27.63
CA LEU A 41 57.83 28.92 27.98
C LEU A 41 57.20 29.98 27.08
N CYS A 42 57.88 31.09 26.79
CA CYS A 42 57.36 32.12 25.89
C CYS A 42 57.12 31.58 24.48
N ILE A 43 58.06 30.77 23.94
CA ILE A 43 57.90 30.10 22.64
C ILE A 43 56.72 29.12 22.68
N TRP A 44 56.62 28.32 23.75
CA TRP A 44 55.53 27.37 23.94
C TRP A 44 54.16 28.05 23.98
N PHE A 45 53.99 29.08 24.81
CA PHE A 45 52.74 29.85 24.90
C PHE A 45 52.39 30.55 23.58
N HIS A 46 53.39 31.05 22.85
CA HIS A 46 53.16 31.66 21.54
C HIS A 46 52.66 30.63 20.52
N GLY A 47 53.27 29.44 20.47
CA GLY A 47 52.82 28.33 19.62
C GLY A 47 51.43 27.81 19.99
N GLN A 48 51.10 27.77 21.29
CA GLN A 48 49.76 27.40 21.74
C GLN A 48 48.71 28.46 21.37
N ALA A 49 49.06 29.75 21.46
CA ALA A 49 48.18 30.84 21.05
C ALA A 49 47.90 30.85 19.54
N SER A 50 48.92 30.59 18.70
CA SER A 50 48.72 30.45 17.25
C SER A 50 47.87 29.23 16.91
N SER A 51 48.16 28.07 17.51
CA SER A 51 47.36 26.84 17.33
C SER A 51 45.90 27.04 17.73
N ASN A 52 45.63 27.71 18.86
CA ASN A 52 44.27 28.03 19.29
C ASN A 52 43.54 28.98 18.32
N ARG A 53 44.25 29.94 17.72
CA ARG A 53 43.68 30.82 16.69
C ARG A 53 43.33 30.05 15.42
N ASP A 54 44.20 29.15 14.97
CA ASP A 54 43.97 28.31 13.79
C ASP A 54 42.81 27.33 14.01
N LEU A 55 42.68 26.77 15.22
CA LEU A 55 41.53 25.97 15.61
C LEU A 55 40.23 26.80 15.63
N ALA A 56 40.27 28.03 16.14
CA ALA A 56 39.10 28.91 16.11
C ALA A 56 38.69 29.30 14.69
N GLN A 57 39.66 29.60 13.81
CA GLN A 57 39.40 29.90 12.41
C GLN A 57 38.85 28.70 11.63
N SER A 58 39.43 27.51 11.83
CA SER A 58 38.95 26.29 11.19
C SER A 58 37.55 25.91 11.65
N ARG A 59 37.22 26.06 12.94
CA ARG A 59 35.85 25.88 13.45
C ARG A 59 34.86 26.87 12.84
N LYS A 60 35.24 28.14 12.71
CA LYS A 60 34.40 29.16 12.03
C LYS A 60 34.16 28.79 10.56
N ALA A 61 35.20 28.37 9.85
CA ALA A 61 35.09 27.95 8.46
C ALA A 61 34.20 26.69 8.30
N GLN A 62 34.35 25.71 9.20
CA GLN A 62 33.51 24.51 9.23
C GLN A 62 32.04 24.84 9.52
N ALA A 63 31.78 25.70 10.51
CA ALA A 63 30.43 26.16 10.82
C ALA A 63 29.78 26.89 9.62
N GLY A 64 30.55 27.73 8.92
CA GLY A 64 30.11 28.41 7.71
C GLY A 64 29.73 27.42 6.59
N ARG A 65 30.57 26.41 6.32
CA ARG A 65 30.28 25.36 5.34
C ARG A 65 29.03 24.56 5.72
N TRP A 66 28.96 24.13 6.98
CA TRP A 66 27.81 23.37 7.51
C TRP A 66 26.50 24.16 7.35
N TYR A 67 26.51 25.45 7.68
CA TYR A 67 25.34 26.31 7.53
C TYR A 67 24.89 26.42 6.06
N GLN A 68 25.83 26.56 5.12
CA GLN A 68 25.50 26.59 3.69
C GLN A 68 24.92 25.26 3.21
N THR A 69 25.53 24.13 3.58
CA THR A 69 25.01 22.80 3.25
C THR A 69 23.61 22.59 3.82
N PHE A 70 23.39 22.95 5.08
CA PHE A 70 22.08 22.86 5.72
C PHE A 70 21.03 23.70 4.98
N ARG A 71 21.37 24.93 4.58
CA ARG A 71 20.45 25.80 3.84
C ARG A 71 20.07 25.20 2.49
N THR A 72 21.02 24.61 1.78
CA THR A 72 20.78 23.93 0.49
C THR A 72 19.89 22.68 0.68
N GLN A 73 20.23 21.83 1.65
CA GLN A 73 19.43 20.64 1.97
C GLN A 73 18.00 21.02 2.37
N LYS A 74 17.81 22.06 3.18
CA LYS A 74 16.49 22.57 3.55
C LYS A 74 15.69 23.01 2.32
N ALA A 75 16.32 23.70 1.37
CA ALA A 75 15.65 24.13 0.14
C ALA A 75 15.25 22.93 -0.74
N GLU A 76 16.10 21.90 -0.85
CA GLU A 76 15.79 20.67 -1.56
C GLU A 76 14.65 19.88 -0.90
N MET A 77 14.65 19.76 0.42
CA MET A 77 13.57 19.12 1.17
C MET A 77 12.23 19.85 0.96
N LEU A 78 12.23 21.19 0.95
CA LEU A 78 11.01 21.95 0.66
C LEU A 78 10.48 21.70 -0.76
N LYS A 79 11.37 21.56 -1.76
CA LYS A 79 10.98 21.16 -3.12
C LYS A 79 10.37 19.77 -3.13
N LEU A 80 11.00 18.80 -2.44
CA LEU A 80 10.49 17.44 -2.34
C LEU A 80 9.09 17.40 -1.69
N VAL A 81 8.88 18.16 -0.61
CA VAL A 81 7.56 18.29 0.03
C VAL A 81 6.52 18.86 -0.94
N GLY A 82 6.90 19.87 -1.75
CA GLY A 82 6.05 20.41 -2.81
C GLY A 82 5.64 19.35 -3.84
N LEU A 83 6.61 18.57 -4.33
CA LEU A 83 6.37 17.47 -5.27
C LEU A 83 5.45 16.39 -4.70
N ILE A 84 5.68 15.98 -3.44
CA ILE A 84 4.83 15.00 -2.77
C ILE A 84 3.39 15.52 -2.61
N ARG A 85 3.23 16.81 -2.28
CA ARG A 85 1.90 17.42 -2.15
C ARG A 85 1.15 17.44 -3.49
N GLU A 86 1.85 17.74 -4.57
CA GLU A 86 1.27 17.75 -5.92
C GLU A 86 0.90 16.33 -6.37
N ALA A 87 1.80 15.36 -6.19
CA ALA A 87 1.54 13.95 -6.50
C ALA A 87 0.33 13.40 -5.71
N ARG A 88 0.17 13.78 -4.44
CA ARG A 88 -1.02 13.41 -3.65
C ARG A 88 -2.30 14.03 -4.18
N ARG A 89 -2.27 15.27 -4.66
CA ARG A 89 -3.43 15.92 -5.28
C ARG A 89 -3.81 15.23 -6.59
N GLU A 90 -2.81 14.92 -7.42
CA GLU A 90 -3.02 14.21 -8.67
C GLU A 90 -3.60 12.82 -8.44
N ALA A 91 -3.04 12.05 -7.49
CA ALA A 91 -3.59 10.76 -7.08
C ALA A 91 -5.05 10.89 -6.61
N ALA A 92 -5.35 11.84 -5.73
CA ALA A 92 -6.72 12.06 -5.24
C ALA A 92 -7.70 12.56 -6.33
N ASN A 93 -7.22 13.19 -7.40
CA ASN A 93 -8.04 13.51 -8.58
C ASN A 93 -8.33 12.25 -9.39
N LYS A 94 -7.30 11.43 -9.65
CA LYS A 94 -7.44 10.16 -10.38
C LYS A 94 -8.34 9.17 -9.64
N ASP A 95 -8.24 9.10 -8.32
CA ASP A 95 -9.12 8.27 -7.48
C ASP A 95 -10.58 8.71 -7.64
N ARG A 96 -10.86 10.02 -7.57
CA ARG A 96 -12.22 10.56 -7.78
C ARG A 96 -12.76 10.30 -9.18
N GLU A 97 -11.92 10.42 -10.20
CA GLU A 97 -12.31 10.12 -11.59
C GLU A 97 -12.60 8.63 -11.78
N ASN A 98 -11.79 7.76 -11.15
CA ASN A 98 -11.98 6.33 -11.18
C ASN A 98 -13.25 5.91 -10.42
N ASP A 99 -13.51 6.46 -9.23
CA ASP A 99 -14.74 6.24 -8.48
C ASP A 99 -15.97 6.63 -9.31
N ALA A 100 -15.93 7.79 -9.96
CA ALA A 100 -17.02 8.25 -10.82
C ALA A 100 -17.19 7.37 -12.08
N ARG A 101 -16.12 6.77 -12.61
CA ARG A 101 -16.20 5.79 -13.70
C ARG A 101 -16.85 4.49 -13.21
N VAL A 102 -16.32 3.90 -12.13
CA VAL A 102 -16.83 2.66 -11.52
C VAL A 102 -18.31 2.80 -11.18
N GLN A 103 -18.73 3.93 -10.60
CA GLN A 103 -20.15 4.17 -10.29
C GLN A 103 -21.02 4.23 -11.54
N ARG A 104 -20.53 4.83 -12.64
CA ARG A 104 -21.26 4.87 -13.92
C ARG A 104 -21.40 3.48 -14.54
N GLU A 105 -20.32 2.71 -14.58
CA GLU A 105 -20.32 1.33 -15.07
C GLU A 105 -21.27 0.44 -14.25
N TRP A 106 -21.20 0.56 -12.92
CA TRP A 106 -22.11 -0.16 -12.02
C TRP A 106 -23.57 0.18 -12.27
N ASN A 107 -23.90 1.47 -12.37
CA ASN A 107 -25.27 1.91 -12.62
C ASN A 107 -25.78 1.45 -14.00
N ALA A 108 -24.92 1.43 -15.02
CA ALA A 108 -25.27 0.94 -16.35
C ALA A 108 -25.61 -0.57 -16.31
N HIS A 109 -24.75 -1.39 -15.69
CA HIS A 109 -25.02 -2.81 -15.54
C HIS A 109 -26.26 -3.10 -14.70
N LEU A 110 -26.48 -2.35 -13.62
CA LEU A 110 -27.67 -2.51 -12.79
C LEU A 110 -28.95 -2.17 -13.57
N GLN A 111 -28.90 -1.15 -14.43
CA GLN A 111 -30.02 -0.78 -15.28
C GLN A 111 -30.30 -1.86 -16.34
N GLU A 112 -29.27 -2.40 -16.98
CA GLU A 112 -29.38 -3.53 -17.92
C GLU A 112 -30.04 -4.73 -17.24
N VAL A 113 -29.50 -5.20 -16.12
CA VAL A 113 -30.04 -6.37 -15.39
C VAL A 113 -31.47 -6.12 -14.90
N THR A 114 -31.80 -4.89 -14.48
CA THR A 114 -33.16 -4.55 -14.07
C THR A 114 -34.16 -4.61 -15.23
N ASN A 115 -33.74 -4.18 -16.42
CA ASN A 115 -34.57 -4.22 -17.62
C ASN A 115 -34.79 -5.67 -18.08
N ASP A 116 -33.72 -6.48 -18.08
CA ASP A 116 -33.77 -7.91 -18.40
C ASP A 116 -34.70 -8.63 -17.41
N TYR A 117 -34.52 -8.41 -16.10
CA TYR A 117 -35.39 -8.95 -15.05
C TYR A 117 -36.87 -8.64 -15.26
N ARG A 118 -37.21 -7.38 -15.56
CA ARG A 118 -38.61 -6.99 -15.80
C ARG A 118 -39.21 -7.71 -17.01
N THR A 119 -38.40 -7.91 -18.04
CA THR A 119 -38.82 -8.59 -19.27
C THR A 119 -39.04 -10.08 -19.00
N ASP A 120 -38.11 -10.72 -18.30
CA ASP A 120 -38.12 -12.15 -18.02
C ASP A 120 -39.20 -12.54 -17.00
N VAL A 121 -39.48 -11.71 -15.99
CA VAL A 121 -40.61 -11.94 -15.08
C VAL A 121 -41.94 -11.91 -15.84
N VAL A 122 -42.14 -10.95 -16.75
CA VAL A 122 -43.37 -10.88 -17.56
C VAL A 122 -43.48 -12.10 -18.47
N ALA A 123 -42.39 -12.50 -19.12
CA ALA A 123 -42.36 -13.68 -19.98
C ALA A 123 -42.62 -14.98 -19.19
N ALA A 124 -42.00 -15.15 -18.03
CA ALA A 124 -42.14 -16.31 -17.16
C ALA A 124 -43.57 -16.44 -16.62
N ARG A 125 -44.19 -15.31 -16.20
CA ARG A 125 -45.60 -15.27 -15.79
C ARG A 125 -46.55 -15.60 -16.94
N ALA A 126 -46.29 -15.09 -18.14
CA ALA A 126 -47.09 -15.41 -19.33
C ALA A 126 -47.00 -16.90 -19.70
N GLU A 127 -45.81 -17.48 -19.63
CA GLU A 127 -45.57 -18.90 -19.87
C GLU A 127 -46.23 -19.79 -18.80
N LEU A 128 -46.14 -19.41 -17.52
CA LEU A 128 -46.84 -20.10 -16.43
C LEU A 128 -48.36 -20.10 -16.67
N ALA A 129 -48.93 -18.93 -17.00
CA ALA A 129 -50.36 -18.81 -17.31
C ALA A 129 -50.79 -19.64 -18.53
N ARG A 130 -49.92 -19.77 -19.54
CA ARG A 130 -50.16 -20.66 -20.69
C ARG A 130 -50.16 -22.12 -20.26
N ARG A 131 -49.17 -22.56 -19.48
CA ARG A 131 -49.07 -23.95 -18.97
C ARG A 131 -50.26 -24.33 -18.10
N LEU A 132 -50.73 -23.42 -17.24
CA LEU A 132 -51.90 -23.64 -16.40
C LEU A 132 -53.18 -23.79 -17.23
N ARG A 133 -53.36 -22.98 -18.29
CA ARG A 133 -54.47 -23.13 -19.25
C ARG A 133 -54.40 -24.44 -20.03
N ASP A 134 -53.22 -24.81 -20.51
CA ASP A 134 -53.04 -26.06 -21.26
C ASP A 134 -53.25 -27.30 -20.36
N ALA A 135 -52.96 -27.19 -19.07
CA ALA A 135 -53.21 -28.23 -18.07
C ALA A 135 -54.72 -28.36 -17.76
N SER A 136 -55.44 -27.24 -17.64
CA SER A 136 -56.89 -27.26 -17.40
C SER A 136 -57.70 -27.74 -18.61
N GLN A 137 -57.24 -27.50 -19.83
CA GLN A 137 -57.87 -28.03 -21.05
C GLN A 137 -57.62 -29.54 -21.23
N ARG A 138 -56.46 -30.05 -20.81
CA ARG A 138 -56.17 -31.50 -20.87
C ARG A 138 -56.96 -32.29 -19.81
N SER A 139 -57.21 -31.71 -18.64
CA SER A 139 -58.08 -32.35 -17.64
C SER A 139 -59.56 -32.35 -18.05
N SER A 140 -60.02 -31.39 -18.87
CA SER A 140 -61.40 -31.38 -19.38
C SER A 140 -61.60 -32.23 -20.64
N ALA A 141 -60.58 -32.36 -21.50
CA ALA A 141 -60.66 -33.19 -22.71
C ALA A 141 -60.52 -34.71 -22.45
N GLY A 142 -59.96 -35.12 -21.30
CA GLY A 142 -59.90 -36.52 -20.88
C GLY A 142 -61.16 -37.06 -20.21
N SER A 143 -62.17 -36.22 -19.96
CA SER A 143 -63.33 -36.55 -19.11
C SER A 143 -64.60 -36.95 -19.87
N ALA A 144 -64.52 -37.19 -21.18
CA ALA A 144 -65.69 -37.58 -21.99
C ALA A 144 -65.84 -39.10 -22.22
N ALA A 145 -64.91 -39.94 -21.75
CA ALA A 145 -64.99 -41.39 -21.96
C ALA A 145 -64.31 -42.24 -20.87
N SER A 146 -64.84 -42.23 -19.65
CA SER A 146 -64.98 -43.46 -18.84
C SER A 146 -65.75 -43.14 -17.57
N GLY A 147 -66.91 -43.77 -17.42
CA GLY A 147 -67.69 -43.70 -16.20
C GLY A 147 -67.11 -44.61 -15.11
N SER A 148 -67.50 -44.25 -13.88
CA SER A 148 -67.52 -45.10 -12.68
C SER A 148 -66.18 -45.38 -12.00
N GLY A 149 -66.02 -44.88 -10.77
CA GLY A 149 -64.98 -45.40 -9.89
C GLY A 149 -64.51 -44.44 -8.80
N THR A 150 -65.35 -44.27 -7.77
CA THR A 150 -64.95 -43.95 -6.39
C THR A 150 -64.16 -42.67 -6.13
N ALA A 151 -64.80 -41.77 -5.38
CA ALA A 151 -64.11 -40.93 -4.42
C ALA A 151 -63.26 -41.82 -3.49
N ALA A 152 -61.97 -41.90 -3.77
CA ALA A 152 -60.96 -42.39 -2.84
C ALA A 152 -60.05 -41.22 -2.50
N LEU A 153 -60.58 -40.28 -1.70
CA LEU A 153 -59.75 -39.42 -0.86
C LEU A 153 -59.06 -40.34 0.16
N SER A 154 -57.94 -40.97 -0.22
CA SER A 154 -57.08 -41.73 0.69
C SER A 154 -55.65 -41.86 0.15
N SER A 155 -55.02 -40.74 -0.11
CA SER A 155 -53.70 -40.48 0.46
C SER A 155 -53.77 -39.07 0.99
N LEU A 156 -53.62 -38.89 2.31
CA LEU A 156 -53.41 -37.59 2.92
C LEU A 156 -52.51 -36.77 2.00
N SER A 157 -52.96 -35.60 1.55
CA SER A 157 -52.06 -34.62 0.95
C SER A 157 -50.96 -34.37 1.97
N THR A 158 -49.85 -35.08 1.82
CA THR A 158 -48.69 -34.86 2.64
C THR A 158 -48.18 -33.51 2.21
N LEU A 159 -48.48 -32.48 3.02
CA LEU A 159 -47.59 -31.36 3.26
C LEU A 159 -46.28 -31.93 3.85
N SER A 160 -45.58 -32.74 3.05
CA SER A 160 -44.26 -33.24 3.38
C SER A 160 -43.32 -32.09 3.13
N ALA A 161 -42.59 -31.67 4.17
CA ALA A 161 -41.46 -30.75 4.04
C ALA A 161 -40.29 -31.34 3.22
N GLY A 162 -40.49 -32.48 2.54
CA GLY A 162 -39.49 -33.19 1.75
C GLY A 162 -39.98 -33.56 0.35
N THR A 163 -39.05 -33.93 -0.51
CA THR A 163 -39.24 -34.22 -1.94
C THR A 163 -40.33 -35.27 -2.19
N VAL A 164 -41.25 -34.99 -3.10
CA VAL A 164 -42.32 -35.91 -3.53
C VAL A 164 -41.70 -37.18 -4.10
N ARG A 165 -42.10 -38.36 -3.62
CA ARG A 165 -41.56 -39.63 -4.12
C ARG A 165 -42.17 -39.97 -5.49
N PRO A 166 -41.47 -40.74 -6.35
CA PRO A 166 -42.04 -41.18 -7.62
C PRO A 166 -43.38 -41.91 -7.41
N GLY A 167 -44.45 -41.42 -8.05
CA GLY A 167 -45.80 -41.96 -7.94
C GLY A 167 -46.71 -41.28 -6.90
N GLU A 168 -46.19 -40.34 -6.10
CA GLU A 168 -46.99 -39.51 -5.20
C GLU A 168 -47.41 -38.21 -5.90
N THR A 169 -48.62 -37.72 -5.58
CA THR A 169 -49.18 -36.48 -6.13
C THR A 169 -49.07 -35.37 -5.10
N ALA A 170 -48.30 -34.32 -5.38
CA ALA A 170 -48.36 -33.10 -4.59
C ALA A 170 -49.44 -32.17 -5.15
N ILE A 171 -50.30 -31.69 -4.25
CA ILE A 171 -51.16 -30.55 -4.55
C ILE A 171 -50.32 -29.30 -4.32
N VAL A 172 -49.96 -28.62 -5.41
CA VAL A 172 -49.25 -27.34 -5.35
C VAL A 172 -50.24 -26.26 -5.70
N ASP A 173 -50.33 -25.22 -4.87
CA ASP A 173 -51.16 -24.06 -5.18
C ASP A 173 -50.59 -23.32 -6.40
N VAL A 174 -51.46 -22.77 -7.24
CA VAL A 174 -51.09 -21.85 -8.32
C VAL A 174 -50.31 -20.66 -7.76
N ALA A 175 -50.64 -20.21 -6.55
CA ALA A 175 -49.91 -19.17 -5.86
C ALA A 175 -48.44 -19.56 -5.60
N ASP A 176 -48.20 -20.80 -5.13
CA ASP A 176 -46.85 -21.30 -4.85
C ASP A 176 -46.03 -21.46 -6.13
N LEU A 177 -46.65 -21.90 -7.23
CA LEU A 177 -45.99 -21.94 -8.54
C LEU A 177 -45.61 -20.55 -9.05
N GLY A 178 -46.46 -19.55 -8.81
CA GLY A 178 -46.18 -18.14 -9.13
C GLY A 178 -44.99 -17.60 -8.32
N ILE A 179 -45.01 -17.79 -7.00
CA ILE A 179 -43.94 -17.38 -6.10
C ILE A 179 -42.62 -18.07 -6.47
N GLY A 180 -42.66 -19.38 -6.74
CA GLY A 180 -41.47 -20.14 -7.15
C GLY A 180 -40.88 -19.65 -8.47
N THR A 181 -41.74 -19.31 -9.44
CA THR A 181 -41.32 -18.75 -10.73
C THR A 181 -40.65 -17.39 -10.56
N ASP A 182 -41.30 -16.46 -9.84
CA ASP A 182 -40.76 -15.12 -9.59
C ASP A 182 -39.44 -15.17 -8.81
N ASN A 183 -39.35 -16.03 -7.79
CA ASN A 183 -38.14 -16.22 -7.00
C ASN A 183 -36.98 -16.79 -7.84
N THR A 184 -37.27 -17.73 -8.74
CA THR A 184 -36.25 -18.33 -9.63
C THR A 184 -35.66 -17.26 -10.54
N VAL A 185 -36.51 -16.50 -11.24
CA VAL A 185 -36.07 -15.40 -12.11
C VAL A 185 -35.28 -14.36 -11.30
N THR A 186 -35.78 -13.98 -10.12
CA THR A 186 -35.07 -13.05 -9.23
C THR A 186 -33.66 -13.54 -8.88
N LEU A 187 -33.51 -14.81 -8.50
CA LEU A 187 -32.21 -15.39 -8.16
C LEU A 187 -31.24 -15.41 -9.35
N GLU A 188 -31.72 -15.75 -10.55
CA GLU A 188 -30.91 -15.75 -11.77
C GLU A 188 -30.35 -14.37 -12.09
N HIS A 189 -31.18 -13.32 -12.03
CA HIS A 189 -30.74 -11.95 -12.28
C HIS A 189 -29.87 -11.39 -11.16
N LEU A 190 -30.07 -11.79 -9.90
CA LEU A 190 -29.15 -11.43 -8.81
C LEU A 190 -27.76 -12.04 -9.01
N ILE A 191 -27.69 -13.29 -9.48
CA ILE A 191 -26.43 -13.95 -9.83
C ILE A 191 -25.75 -13.22 -11.00
N ASP A 192 -26.51 -12.82 -12.02
CA ASP A 192 -25.97 -12.08 -13.16
C ASP A 192 -25.45 -10.68 -12.73
N ALA A 193 -26.24 -9.95 -11.94
CA ALA A 193 -25.80 -8.68 -11.35
C ALA A 193 -24.49 -8.82 -10.58
N TRP A 194 -24.35 -9.87 -9.77
CA TRP A 194 -23.12 -10.14 -9.03
C TRP A 194 -21.92 -10.43 -9.94
N LYS A 195 -22.11 -11.22 -11.00
CA LYS A 195 -21.05 -11.51 -11.98
C LYS A 195 -20.60 -10.25 -12.72
N ARG A 196 -21.54 -9.40 -13.13
CA ARG A 196 -21.23 -8.11 -13.75
C ARG A 196 -20.53 -7.15 -12.79
N ALA A 197 -20.94 -7.12 -11.51
CA ALA A 197 -20.25 -6.38 -10.45
C ALA A 197 -18.77 -6.76 -10.35
N ALA A 198 -18.51 -8.06 -10.28
CA ALA A 198 -17.17 -8.62 -10.10
C ALA A 198 -16.27 -8.40 -11.33
N ALA A 199 -16.85 -8.13 -12.50
CA ALA A 199 -16.10 -7.84 -13.72
C ALA A 199 -15.63 -6.38 -13.83
N ILE A 200 -16.18 -5.46 -13.02
CA ILE A 200 -15.77 -4.06 -13.01
C ILE A 200 -14.36 -3.96 -12.42
N ASP A 201 -13.42 -3.48 -13.23
CA ASP A 201 -12.05 -3.23 -12.77
C ASP A 201 -12.02 -1.98 -11.88
N VAL A 202 -11.85 -2.18 -10.59
CA VAL A 202 -11.77 -1.10 -9.60
C VAL A 202 -10.40 -0.43 -9.60
N ASN A 203 -9.36 -1.09 -10.11
CA ASN A 203 -7.98 -0.62 -10.04
C ASN A 203 -7.52 0.12 -11.32
N GLY A 204 -8.33 0.12 -12.39
CA GLY A 204 -8.06 0.84 -13.64
C GLY A 204 -6.80 0.34 -14.36
N GLN A 205 -6.55 -0.97 -14.35
CA GLN A 205 -5.34 -1.59 -14.90
C GLN A 205 -5.50 -2.09 -16.35
N ARG A 206 -6.61 -1.76 -17.02
CA ARG A 206 -6.89 -2.16 -18.41
C ARG A 206 -6.71 -1.03 -19.41
#